data_AF-A0A0N4UPF6-F1
#
_entry.id   AF-A0A0N4UPF6-F1
#
_cell.length_a   1.000
_cell.length_b   1.000
_cell.length_c   1.000
_cell.angle_alpha   90.00
_cell.angle_beta   90.00
_cell.angle_gamma   90.00
#
_symmetry.space_group_name_H-M   'P 1'
#
loop_
_entity.id
_entity.type
_entity.pdbx_description
1 polymer ?
#
loop_
_entity_poly.entity_id
_entity_poly.type
_entity_poly.pdbx_seq_one_letter_code
_entity_poly.pdbx_strand_id
1 'polypeptide(L)'
;MDTACRHSKGIQICPEHRIIDLEYIDVVLFANSYDEMQIILNNVSATAVKIELIVNVNRTKAFSSYVQEANKMSLFISSLSVEEALDFKYLGPL
;
A
#
# COMPACT_ATOMS: atom_id res chain seq x y z
N MET A 1 30.97 -11.04 13.29
CA MET A 1 30.95 -10.63 11.88
C MET A 1 30.17 -9.33 11.84
N ASP A 2 30.86 -8.19 11.66
CA ASP A 2 30.21 -6.87 11.64
C ASP A 2 29.39 -6.69 10.36
N THR A 3 28.07 -6.87 10.44
CA THR A 3 27.17 -6.54 9.34
C THR A 3 26.77 -5.07 9.46
N ALA A 4 27.32 -4.24 8.57
CA ALA A 4 27.13 -2.80 8.60
C ALA A 4 25.68 -2.40 8.29
N CYS A 5 25.04 -1.74 9.25
CA CYS A 5 23.68 -1.28 9.13
C CYS A 5 23.62 0.05 8.35
N ARG A 6 22.84 0.11 7.27
CA ARG A 6 22.69 1.34 6.46
C ARG A 6 21.71 2.28 7.15
N HIS A 7 22.18 3.48 7.48
CA HIS A 7 21.34 4.58 7.95
C HIS A 7 20.95 5.48 6.77
N SER A 8 19.65 5.60 6.50
CA SER A 8 19.08 6.72 5.75
C SER A 8 18.17 7.51 6.69
N LYS A 9 17.81 8.76 6.33
CA LYS A 9 16.95 9.63 7.16
C LYS A 9 15.61 8.93 7.46
N GLY A 10 15.53 8.25 8.61
CA GLY A 10 14.32 7.64 9.14
C GLY A 10 14.19 6.11 9.01
N ILE A 11 15.14 5.40 8.38
CA ILE A 11 15.06 3.93 8.27
C ILE A 11 16.42 3.31 8.59
N GLN A 12 16.47 2.51 9.64
CA GLN A 12 17.60 1.65 9.97
C GLN A 12 17.28 0.21 9.52
N ILE A 13 17.99 -0.28 8.50
CA ILE A 13 17.83 -1.65 8.00
C ILE A 13 19.04 -2.46 8.44
N CYS A 14 18.88 -3.27 9.49
CA CYS A 14 19.91 -4.24 9.90
C CYS A 14 19.41 -5.66 9.57
N PRO A 15 20.26 -6.53 8.99
CA PRO A 15 19.84 -7.89 8.60
C PRO A 15 19.36 -8.76 9.78
N GLU A 16 19.77 -8.41 11.01
CA GLU A 16 19.37 -9.11 12.24
C GLU A 16 18.18 -8.47 12.97
N HIS A 17 17.81 -7.23 12.61
CA HIS A 17 16.69 -6.52 13.20
C HIS A 17 15.68 -6.23 12.09
N ARG A 18 14.62 -7.04 12.05
CA ARG A 18 13.43 -6.81 11.21
C ARG A 18 13.11 -5.32 11.23
N ILE A 19 12.79 -4.73 10.08
CA ILE A 19 12.43 -3.32 9.87
C ILE A 19 11.54 -2.84 11.05
N ILE A 20 12.13 -2.22 12.08
CA ILE A 20 11.46 -1.96 13.37
C ILE A 20 10.95 -0.53 13.49
N ASP A 21 11.49 0.41 12.70
CA ASP A 21 11.19 1.84 12.82
C ASP A 21 10.23 2.38 11.76
N LEU A 22 9.53 1.50 11.05
CA LEU A 22 8.66 1.92 9.96
C LEU A 22 7.26 2.25 10.48
N GLU A 23 7.12 3.44 11.07
CA GLU A 23 5.86 3.88 11.66
C GLU A 23 4.76 4.10 10.60
N TYR A 24 5.13 4.58 9.40
CA TYR A 24 4.24 4.74 8.23
C TYR A 24 5.04 4.70 6.92
N ILE A 25 4.53 3.95 5.93
CA ILE A 25 4.91 4.10 4.51
C ILE A 25 3.63 4.24 3.69
N ASP A 26 3.63 5.22 2.79
CA ASP A 26 2.61 5.32 1.74
C ASP A 26 3.08 4.56 0.49
N VAL A 27 2.20 3.75 -0.09
CA VAL A 27 2.46 2.97 -1.31
C VAL A 27 1.39 3.31 -2.34
N VAL A 28 1.80 3.48 -3.59
CA VAL A 28 0.89 3.62 -4.74
C VAL A 28 0.98 2.35 -5.57
N LEU A 29 -0.17 1.73 -5.86
CA LEU A 29 -0.27 0.50 -6.63
C LEU A 29 -1.08 0.79 -7.90
N PHE A 30 -0.65 0.20 -9.00
CA PHE A 30 -1.31 0.33 -10.30
C PHE A 30 -1.86 -1.02 -10.72
N ALA A 31 -3.02 -1.01 -11.35
CA ALA A 31 -3.65 -2.17 -11.94
C ALA A 31 -4.49 -1.72 -13.14
N ASN A 32 -4.79 -2.65 -14.04
CA ASN A 32 -5.56 -2.37 -15.25
C ASN A 32 -7.06 -2.56 -15.05
N SER A 33 -7.49 -3.22 -13.97
CA SER A 33 -8.90 -3.46 -13.64
C SER A 33 -9.16 -3.49 -12.14
N TYR A 34 -10.42 -3.35 -11.73
CA TYR A 34 -10.84 -3.47 -10.34
C TYR A 34 -10.60 -4.87 -9.76
N ASP A 35 -10.79 -5.93 -10.56
CA ASP A 35 -10.47 -7.30 -10.14
C ASP A 35 -8.98 -7.45 -9.83
N GLU A 36 -8.12 -6.91 -10.70
CA GLU A 36 -6.67 -6.92 -10.50
C GLU A 36 -6.27 -6.08 -9.28
N MET A 37 -6.89 -4.90 -9.08
CA MET A 37 -6.70 -4.10 -7.84
C MET A 37 -7.07 -4.90 -6.59
N GLN A 38 -8.20 -5.60 -6.61
CA GLN A 38 -8.66 -6.40 -5.47
C GLN A 38 -7.70 -7.54 -5.15
N ILE A 39 -7.16 -8.22 -6.17
CA ILE A 39 -6.15 -9.28 -6.01
C ILE A 39 -4.86 -8.70 -5.40
N ILE A 40 -4.38 -7.58 -5.93
CA ILE A 40 -3.18 -6.91 -5.43
C ILE A 40 -3.38 -6.47 -3.97
N LEU A 41 -4.51 -5.85 -3.63
CA LEU A 41 -4.84 -5.45 -2.26
C LEU A 41 -4.88 -6.62 -1.30
N ASN A 42 -5.48 -7.75 -1.70
CA ASN A 42 -5.52 -8.97 -0.90
C ASN A 42 -4.11 -9.51 -0.65
N ASN A 43 -3.26 -9.53 -1.68
CA ASN A 43 -1.88 -10.00 -1.56
C ASN A 43 -1.03 -9.08 -0.66
N VAL A 44 -1.18 -7.76 -0.78
CA VAL A 44 -0.48 -6.77 0.06
C VAL A 44 -0.92 -6.91 1.51
N SER A 45 -2.24 -6.97 1.77
CA SER A 45 -2.79 -7.16 3.12
C SER A 45 -2.29 -8.47 3.75
N ALA A 46 -2.38 -9.58 3.02
CA ALA A 46 -1.91 -10.88 3.51
C ALA A 46 -0.40 -10.91 3.77
N THR A 47 0.40 -10.21 2.95
CA THR A 47 1.85 -10.12 3.14
C THR A 47 2.19 -9.23 4.32
N ALA A 48 1.52 -8.08 4.47
CA ALA A 48 1.70 -7.18 5.61
C ALA A 48 1.49 -7.91 6.93
N VAL A 49 0.40 -8.69 7.06
CA VAL A 49 0.12 -9.48 8.27
C VAL A 49 1.24 -10.48 8.58
N LYS A 50 1.84 -11.12 7.56
CA LYS A 50 2.97 -12.07 7.76
C LYS A 50 4.23 -11.41 8.31
N ILE A 51 4.40 -10.11 8.07
CA ILE A 51 5.54 -9.32 8.56
C ILE A 51 5.13 -8.38 9.71
N GLU A 52 4.02 -8.68 10.39
CA GLU A 52 3.52 -7.94 11.57
C GLU A 52 3.16 -6.47 11.27
N LEU A 53 2.83 -6.16 10.00
CA LEU A 53 2.31 -4.86 9.56
C LEU A 53 0.80 -4.92 9.31
N ILE A 54 0.15 -3.75 9.37
CA ILE A 54 -1.29 -3.61 9.14
C ILE A 54 -1.52 -2.57 8.04
N VAL A 55 -2.34 -2.91 7.05
CA VAL A 55 -2.82 -1.95 6.06
C VAL A 55 -4.00 -1.18 6.65
N ASN A 56 -3.85 0.14 6.82
CA ASN A 56 -4.92 0.98 7.34
C ASN A 56 -5.94 1.33 6.26
N VAL A 57 -7.07 0.62 6.25
CA VAL A 57 -8.14 0.82 5.24
C VAL A 57 -8.66 2.26 5.21
N ASN A 58 -8.67 2.97 6.34
CA ASN A 58 -9.16 4.35 6.41
C ASN A 58 -8.22 5.35 5.72
N ARG A 59 -6.97 4.96 5.47
CA ARG A 59 -5.99 5.75 4.70
C ARG A 59 -5.78 5.23 3.28
N THR A 60 -6.26 4.03 2.96
CA THR A 60 -6.24 3.52 1.60
C THR A 60 -7.29 4.26 0.78
N LYS A 61 -6.87 4.78 -0.38
CA LYS A 61 -7.76 5.37 -1.37
C LYS A 61 -7.60 4.64 -2.69
N ALA A 62 -8.71 4.37 -3.36
CA ALA A 62 -8.72 3.90 -4.74
C ALA A 62 -8.92 5.07 -5.69
N PHE A 63 -8.32 5.02 -6.88
CA PHE A 63 -8.60 5.98 -7.93
C PHE A 63 -8.66 5.25 -9.26
N SER A 64 -9.58 5.68 -10.13
CA SER A 64 -9.71 5.14 -11.47
C SER A 64 -9.85 6.28 -12.49
N SER A 65 -8.92 6.36 -13.45
CA SER A 65 -8.89 7.48 -14.40
C SER A 65 -9.85 7.31 -15.58
N TYR A 66 -10.34 6.09 -15.81
CA TYR A 66 -11.10 5.76 -17.02
C TYR A 66 -12.05 4.58 -16.80
N VAL A 67 -12.93 4.69 -15.81
CA VAL A 67 -13.93 3.66 -15.56
C VAL A 67 -15.31 4.29 -15.70
N GLN A 68 -16.12 3.76 -16.62
CA GLN A 68 -17.54 4.09 -16.65
C GLN A 68 -18.12 3.73 -15.28
N GLU A 69 -18.95 4.58 -14.69
CA GLU A 69 -19.55 4.34 -13.36
C GLU A 69 -20.20 2.93 -13.25
N ALA A 70 -20.65 2.35 -14.36
CA ALA A 70 -21.20 0.98 -14.42
C ALA A 70 -20.18 -0.15 -14.16
N ASN A 71 -18.89 0.09 -14.42
CA ASN A 71 -17.80 -0.89 -14.25
C ASN A 71 -17.05 -0.69 -12.91
N LYS A 72 -17.54 0.23 -12.09
CA LYS A 72 -16.96 0.63 -10.83
C LYS A 72 -17.34 -0.43 -9.78
N MET A 73 -16.34 -0.93 -9.07
CA MET A 73 -16.52 -1.97 -8.07
C MET A 73 -15.97 -1.50 -6.73
N SER A 74 -16.70 -1.81 -5.65
CA SER A 74 -16.17 -1.57 -4.30
C SER A 74 -14.95 -2.47 -4.06
N LEU A 75 -13.84 -1.87 -3.68
CA LEU A 75 -12.64 -2.60 -3.23
C LEU A 75 -12.70 -2.83 -1.73
N PHE A 76 -12.16 -3.96 -1.28
CA PHE A 76 -12.20 -4.36 0.12
C PHE A 76 -10.83 -4.76 0.64
N ILE A 77 -10.56 -4.41 1.90
CA ILE A 77 -9.45 -4.93 2.69
C ILE A 77 -10.04 -5.49 3.97
N SER A 78 -9.86 -6.78 4.23
CA SER A 78 -10.39 -7.44 5.43
C SER A 78 -11.90 -7.17 5.64
N SER A 79 -12.68 -7.23 4.55
CA SER A 79 -14.13 -6.96 4.50
C SER A 79 -14.57 -5.51 4.73
N LEU A 80 -13.64 -4.57 4.88
CA LEU A 80 -13.93 -3.13 4.94
C LEU A 80 -13.73 -2.49 3.57
N SER A 81 -14.69 -1.65 3.15
CA SER A 81 -14.64 -0.96 1.87
C SER A 81 -13.55 0.12 1.87
N VAL A 82 -12.77 0.18 0.80
CA VAL A 82 -11.81 1.25 0.53
C VAL A 82 -12.56 2.45 -0.04
N GLU A 83 -12.22 3.66 0.42
CA GLU A 83 -12.80 4.89 -0.12
C GLU A 83 -12.20 5.23 -1.48
N GLU A 84 -13.03 5.73 -2.39
CA GLU A 84 -12.58 6.20 -3.69
C GLU A 84 -12.25 7.69 -3.67
N ALA A 85 -11.05 8.02 -4.12
CA ALA A 85 -10.63 9.39 -4.38
C ALA A 85 -11.32 9.92 -5.63
N LEU A 86 -11.86 11.14 -5.53
CA LEU A 86 -12.48 11.84 -6.65
C LEU A 86 -11.46 12.28 -7.72
N ASP A 87 -10.23 12.58 -7.29
CA ASP A 87 -9.15 13.02 -8.16
C ASP A 87 -7.81 12.57 -7.56
N PHE A 88 -6.82 12.36 -8.43
CA PHE A 88 -5.47 12.00 -8.06
C PHE A 88 -4.47 12.75 -8.94
N LYS A 89 -3.61 13.55 -8.29
CA LYS A 89 -2.51 14.25 -8.95
C LYS A 89 -1.17 13.73 -8.42
N TYR A 90 -0.45 13.00 -9.27
CA TYR A 90 0.95 12.66 -9.00
C TYR A 90 1.84 13.88 -9.23
N LEU A 91 2.56 14.31 -8.19
CA LEU A 91 3.41 15.52 -8.24
C LEU A 91 4.84 15.25 -8.77
N GLY A 92 5.19 14.00 -9.05
CA GLY A 92 6.55 13.63 -9.46
C GLY A 92 7.57 13.69 -8.33
N PRO A 93 8.82 13.27 -8.59
CA PRO A 93 9.94 13.53 -7.69
C PRO A 93 10.19 15.05 -7.61
N LEU A 94 10.23 15.59 -6.39
CA LEU A 94 10.72 16.94 -6.10
C LEU A 94 12.24 17.01 -6.26
#